data_AF-A0A0S2EQH6-F1
#
_entry.id   AF-A0A0S2EQH6-F1
#
_cell.length_a   1.000
_cell.length_b   1.000
_cell.length_c   1.000
_cell.angle_alpha   90.00
_cell.angle_beta   90.00
_cell.angle_gamma   90.00
#
_symmetry.space_group_name_H-M   'P 1'
#
loop_
_entity.id
_entity.type
_entity.pdbx_description
1 polymer ?
#
loop_
_entity_poly.entity_id
_entity_poly.type
_entity_poly.pdbx_seq_one_letter_code
_entity_poly.pdbx_strand_id
1 'polypeptide(L)'
;MSVPTIITNRIATARVVDLIAMGAQSNLQIEVMRLDRILEAANEEQCLRTLEKLYRHFAFAPPSKAEERVELNNGYLLAMRGYPVWAIIDAGTNFIRGSVEGHNPDFMPKAAMVGRELARIVDPWRLKLGRARKMADEQRQLDSEAEGYGPLSPEARARGEAAIARLKAGALAERTQGQSIIPAYVDPNPITKEALDAAGIPDAPAKTGTFAKLPAIDTFQMQKAS
;
A
#
# COMPACT_ATOMS: atom_id res chain seq x y z
N MET A 1 13.71 45.92 18.52
CA MET A 1 12.97 44.73 18.98
C MET A 1 12.84 43.80 17.79
N SER A 2 13.71 42.79 17.70
CA SER A 2 13.76 41.85 16.57
C SER A 2 12.74 40.74 16.79
N VAL A 3 11.80 40.61 15.85
CA VAL A 3 11.01 39.40 15.69
C VAL A 3 11.83 38.45 14.81
N PRO A 4 12.09 37.23 15.29
CA PRO A 4 11.80 36.07 14.44
C PRO A 4 11.21 34.95 15.32
N THR A 5 10.23 34.17 14.90
CA THR A 5 10.47 32.96 14.11
C THR A 5 9.11 32.34 13.78
N ILE A 6 8.49 32.73 12.67
CA ILE A 6 7.35 32.01 12.06
C ILE A 6 7.86 31.43 10.74
N ILE A 7 8.87 30.55 10.78
CA ILE A 7 9.39 29.89 9.56
C ILE A 7 9.56 28.37 9.75
N THR A 8 9.61 27.84 10.96
CA THR A 8 10.01 26.43 11.17
C THR A 8 8.90 25.39 10.96
N ASN A 9 7.61 25.77 10.98
CA ASN A 9 6.51 24.78 10.89
C ASN A 9 6.03 24.49 9.46
N ARG A 10 6.29 25.36 8.48
CA ARG A 10 5.92 25.08 7.07
C ARG A 10 6.92 24.15 6.37
N ILE A 11 8.16 24.08 6.85
CA ILE A 11 9.23 23.29 6.24
C ILE A 11 9.02 21.78 6.51
N ALA A 12 8.47 21.40 7.66
CA ALA A 12 8.19 20.00 7.98
C ALA A 12 7.04 19.43 7.13
N THR A 13 5.94 20.18 6.98
CA THR A 13 4.79 19.76 6.16
C THR A 13 5.09 19.83 4.66
N ALA A 14 5.81 20.84 4.19
CA ALA A 14 6.21 20.93 2.78
C ALA A 14 7.13 19.77 2.37
N ARG A 15 8.09 19.38 3.22
CA ARG A 15 8.96 18.22 2.94
C ARG A 15 8.19 16.90 2.85
N VAL A 16 7.12 16.72 3.62
CA VAL A 16 6.27 15.52 3.53
C VAL A 16 5.46 15.52 2.23
N VAL A 17 4.93 16.68 1.81
CA VAL A 17 4.21 16.81 0.53
C VAL A 17 5.12 16.56 -0.67
N ASP A 18 6.36 17.07 -0.64
CA ASP A 18 7.35 16.81 -1.70
C ASP A 18 7.81 15.34 -1.72
N LEU A 19 7.92 14.69 -0.55
CA LEU A 19 8.18 13.25 -0.45
C LEU A 19 7.02 12.40 -0.97
N ILE A 20 5.77 12.85 -0.81
CA ILE A 20 4.60 12.16 -1.39
C ILE A 20 4.62 12.23 -2.93
N ALA A 21 5.12 13.33 -3.50
CA ALA A 21 5.21 13.56 -4.94
C ALA A 21 6.43 12.90 -5.63
N MET A 22 7.51 12.61 -4.91
CA MET A 22 8.69 11.95 -5.46
C MET A 22 8.48 10.42 -5.59
N GLY A 23 8.22 9.97 -6.83
CA GLY A 23 8.68 8.67 -7.30
C GLY A 23 7.62 7.56 -7.37
N ALA A 24 6.71 7.66 -8.32
CA ALA A 24 6.11 6.46 -8.88
C ALA A 24 7.17 5.76 -9.76
N GLN A 25 7.60 4.56 -9.32
CA GLN A 25 8.00 3.40 -10.14
C GLN A 25 9.46 3.09 -10.54
N SER A 26 10.51 3.83 -10.18
CA SER A 26 11.87 3.49 -10.70
C SER A 26 12.81 2.72 -9.77
N ASN A 27 12.60 2.67 -8.45
CA ASN A 27 13.48 1.89 -7.57
C ASN A 27 12.78 1.48 -6.26
N LEU A 28 12.60 0.16 -6.07
CA LEU A 28 11.94 -0.42 -4.90
C LEU A 28 12.67 -0.09 -3.58
N GLN A 29 14.00 0.03 -3.61
CA GLN A 29 14.79 0.40 -2.42
C GLN A 29 14.52 1.86 -2.02
N ILE A 30 14.39 2.75 -3.00
CA ILE A 30 14.06 4.16 -2.75
C ILE A 30 12.66 4.26 -2.13
N GLU A 31 11.69 3.47 -2.60
CA GLU A 31 10.34 3.45 -2.03
C GLU A 31 10.32 2.94 -0.58
N VAL A 32 11.10 1.88 -0.27
CA VAL A 32 11.26 1.40 1.11
C VAL A 32 11.86 2.49 1.99
N MET A 33 12.96 3.11 1.58
CA MET A 33 13.61 4.20 2.34
C MET A 33 12.66 5.39 2.55
N ARG A 34 11.87 5.74 1.54
CA ARG A 34 10.87 6.80 1.61
C ARG A 34 9.80 6.48 2.65
N LEU A 35 9.23 5.29 2.60
CA LEU A 35 8.19 4.84 3.52
C LEU A 35 8.72 4.70 4.95
N ASP A 36 9.93 4.19 5.13
CA ASP A 36 10.59 4.12 6.44
C ASP A 36 10.78 5.51 7.05
N ARG A 37 11.17 6.51 6.25
CA ARG A 37 11.28 7.90 6.70
C ARG A 37 9.93 8.51 7.04
N ILE A 38 8.89 8.23 6.25
CA ILE A 38 7.52 8.70 6.54
C ILE A 38 7.02 8.08 7.85
N LEU A 39 7.37 6.82 8.14
CA LEU A 39 6.92 6.08 9.30
C LEU A 39 7.85 6.21 10.52
N GLU A 40 8.85 7.09 10.45
CA GLU A 40 9.79 7.33 11.55
C GLU A 40 9.05 7.74 12.82
N ALA A 41 9.28 6.98 13.91
CA ALA A 41 8.57 7.17 15.16
C ALA A 41 8.90 8.53 15.79
N ALA A 42 7.88 9.19 16.33
CA ALA A 42 8.05 10.39 17.12
C ALA A 42 8.87 10.08 18.38
N ASN A 43 9.78 10.99 18.73
CA ASN A 43 10.44 10.97 20.02
C ASN A 43 9.51 11.51 21.12
N GLU A 44 9.87 11.25 22.38
CA GLU A 44 9.04 11.63 23.52
C GLU A 44 8.76 13.14 23.59
N GLU A 45 9.76 13.98 23.29
CA GLU A 45 9.63 15.43 23.28
C GLU A 45 8.63 15.91 22.21
N GLN A 46 8.59 15.27 21.04
CA GLN A 46 7.62 15.56 19.97
C GLN A 46 6.21 15.13 20.37
N CYS A 47 6.07 13.97 21.04
CA CYS A 47 4.79 13.51 21.59
C CYS A 47 4.26 14.50 22.63
N LEU A 48 5.09 14.90 23.59
CA LEU A 48 4.74 15.87 24.64
C LEU A 48 4.30 17.22 24.05
N ARG A 49 5.06 17.76 23.09
CA ARG A 49 4.69 19.03 22.40
C ARG A 49 3.35 18.93 21.67
N THR A 50 3.02 17.77 21.11
CA THR A 50 1.76 17.57 20.39
C THR A 50 0.60 17.38 21.36
N LEU A 51 0.83 16.65 22.45
CA LEU A 51 -0.12 16.48 23.54
C LEU A 51 -0.46 17.82 24.22
N GLU A 52 0.54 18.68 24.45
CA GLU A 52 0.32 20.01 25.01
C GLU A 52 -0.60 20.86 24.12
N LYS A 53 -0.45 20.77 22.79
CA LYS A 53 -1.38 21.45 21.86
C LYS A 53 -2.80 20.92 22.00
N LEU A 54 -2.97 19.60 22.12
CA LEU A 54 -4.29 19.00 22.32
C LEU A 54 -4.93 19.52 23.61
N TYR A 55 -4.19 19.56 24.71
CA TYR A 55 -4.71 20.09 25.99
C TYR A 55 -5.20 21.54 25.89
N ARG A 56 -4.65 22.36 24.99
CA ARG A 56 -5.11 23.74 24.78
C ARG A 56 -6.42 23.84 24.00
N HIS A 57 -6.81 22.81 23.26
CA HIS A 57 -8.00 22.81 22.41
C HIS A 57 -9.25 22.25 23.10
N PHE A 58 -9.09 21.36 24.07
CA PHE A 58 -10.22 20.74 24.76
C PHE A 58 -10.48 21.38 26.12
N ALA A 59 -11.74 21.39 26.55
CA ALA A 59 -12.10 21.71 27.92
C ALA A 59 -11.58 20.58 28.83
N PHE A 60 -10.37 20.77 29.34
CA PHE A 60 -9.69 19.82 30.19
C PHE A 60 -9.60 20.38 31.61
N ALA A 61 -10.29 19.74 32.55
CA ALA A 61 -10.05 19.97 33.96
C ALA A 61 -8.74 19.24 34.33
N PRO A 62 -7.63 19.97 34.59
CA PRO A 62 -6.39 19.30 34.91
C PRO A 62 -6.53 18.53 36.23
N PRO A 63 -5.83 17.39 36.39
CA PRO A 63 -5.86 16.66 37.65
C PRO A 63 -5.37 17.56 38.77
N SER A 64 -6.05 17.49 39.91
CA SER A 64 -5.75 18.31 41.08
C SER A 64 -4.44 17.89 41.75
N LYS A 65 -4.05 16.62 41.58
CA LYS A 65 -2.79 16.07 42.10
C LYS A 65 -1.73 15.96 41.01
N ALA A 66 -0.48 16.16 41.39
CA ALA A 66 0.66 16.04 40.49
C ALA A 66 0.83 14.60 39.95
N GLU A 67 0.61 13.59 40.79
CA GLU A 67 0.73 12.17 40.45
C GLU A 67 -0.26 11.76 39.34
N GLU A 68 -1.53 12.14 39.47
CA GLU A 68 -2.58 11.87 38.48
C GLU A 68 -2.26 12.49 37.11
N ARG A 69 -1.58 13.65 37.10
CA ARG A 69 -1.12 14.31 35.87
C ARG A 69 0.01 13.53 35.19
N VAL A 70 0.91 12.96 35.97
CA VAL A 70 2.00 12.10 35.46
C VAL A 70 1.41 10.83 34.86
N GLU A 71 0.49 10.17 35.56
CA GLU A 71 -0.18 8.96 35.08
C GLU A 71 -0.96 9.21 33.78
N LEU A 72 -1.70 10.31 33.71
CA LEU A 72 -2.44 10.70 32.51
C LEU A 72 -1.49 10.92 31.32
N ASN A 73 -0.44 11.71 31.52
CA ASN A 73 0.55 11.97 30.47
C ASN A 73 1.23 10.67 30.01
N ASN A 74 1.58 9.78 30.93
CA ASN A 74 2.15 8.47 30.60
C ASN A 74 1.20 7.63 29.74
N GLY A 75 -0.11 7.68 30.02
CA GLY A 75 -1.12 7.00 29.20
C GLY A 75 -1.13 7.49 27.75
N TYR A 76 -1.08 8.80 27.53
CA TYR A 76 -1.01 9.36 26.17
C TYR A 76 0.33 9.10 25.49
N LEU A 77 1.44 9.22 26.21
CA LEU A 77 2.76 8.91 25.67
C LEU A 77 2.84 7.45 25.21
N LEU A 78 2.28 6.53 25.99
CA LEU A 78 2.20 5.12 25.61
C LEU A 78 1.35 4.92 24.35
N ALA A 79 0.21 5.62 24.23
CA ALA A 79 -0.66 5.54 23.06
C ALA A 79 0.00 6.11 21.79
N MET A 80 0.85 7.13 21.93
CA MET A 80 1.56 7.79 20.82
C MET A 80 2.88 7.11 20.46
N ARG A 81 3.42 6.27 21.34
CA ARG A 81 4.73 5.61 21.16
C ARG A 81 4.74 4.76 19.90
N GLY A 82 5.78 4.94 19.08
CA GLY A 82 5.96 4.17 17.84
C GLY A 82 5.12 4.66 16.65
N TYR A 83 4.43 5.80 16.80
CA TYR A 83 3.74 6.48 15.70
C TYR A 83 4.51 7.71 15.24
N PRO A 84 4.46 8.05 13.94
CA PRO A 84 5.13 9.22 13.41
C PRO A 84 4.43 10.52 13.79
N VAL A 85 5.21 11.61 13.89
CA VAL A 85 4.71 12.93 14.34
C VAL A 85 3.53 13.43 13.51
N TRP A 86 3.58 13.24 12.19
CA TRP A 86 2.51 13.69 11.29
C TRP A 86 1.18 12.98 11.62
N ALA A 87 1.22 11.69 11.99
CA ALA A 87 0.02 10.93 12.33
C ALA A 87 -0.56 11.38 13.66
N ILE A 88 0.29 11.75 14.62
CA ILE A 88 -0.14 12.31 15.91
C ILE A 88 -0.85 13.66 15.70
N ILE A 89 -0.32 14.50 14.82
CA ILE A 89 -0.94 15.79 14.46
C ILE A 89 -2.26 15.58 13.73
N ASP A 90 -2.32 14.62 12.79
CA ASP A 90 -3.52 14.34 12.00
C ASP A 90 -4.64 13.75 12.88
N ALA A 91 -4.31 12.76 13.72
CA ALA A 91 -5.22 12.22 14.73
C ALA A 91 -5.75 13.33 15.65
N GLY A 92 -4.86 14.19 16.15
CA GLY A 92 -5.24 15.33 16.96
C GLY A 92 -6.21 16.28 16.25
N THR A 93 -5.99 16.52 14.97
CA THR A 93 -6.89 17.34 14.12
C THR A 93 -8.26 16.68 13.95
N ASN A 94 -8.31 15.35 13.78
CA ASN A 94 -9.57 14.60 13.68
C ASN A 94 -10.39 14.67 14.98
N PHE A 95 -9.74 14.56 16.13
CA PHE A 95 -10.41 14.74 17.43
C PHE A 95 -11.00 16.15 17.57
N ILE A 96 -10.21 17.19 17.26
CA ILE A 96 -10.65 18.60 17.34
C ILE A 96 -11.85 18.86 16.40
N ARG A 97 -11.89 18.20 15.23
CA ARG A 97 -12.99 18.30 14.27
C ARG A 97 -14.22 17.46 14.63
N GLY A 98 -14.13 16.61 15.65
CA GLY A 98 -15.19 15.66 15.99
C GLY A 98 -15.42 14.59 14.92
N SER A 99 -14.41 14.28 14.09
CA SER A 99 -14.53 13.27 13.02
C SER A 99 -14.22 11.84 13.47
N VAL A 100 -13.83 11.66 14.74
CA VAL A 100 -13.55 10.34 15.31
C VAL A 100 -14.82 9.74 15.90
N GLU A 101 -15.20 8.56 15.41
CA GLU A 101 -16.39 7.86 15.86
C GLU A 101 -16.38 7.59 17.37
N GLY A 102 -17.51 7.87 18.03
CA GLY A 102 -17.69 7.68 19.47
C GLY A 102 -16.94 8.68 20.35
N HIS A 103 -16.29 9.70 19.79
CA HIS A 103 -15.67 10.79 20.54
C HIS A 103 -16.64 11.96 20.71
N ASN A 104 -16.72 12.50 21.93
CA ASN A 104 -17.33 13.80 22.15
C ASN A 104 -16.26 14.90 21.99
N PRO A 105 -16.38 15.80 21.00
CA PRO A 105 -15.38 16.84 20.70
C PRO A 105 -15.22 17.90 21.80
N ASP A 106 -16.15 17.98 22.75
CA ASP A 106 -16.06 18.94 23.86
C ASP A 106 -15.04 18.51 24.93
N PHE A 107 -14.68 17.23 24.97
CA PHE A 107 -13.83 16.64 26.01
C PHE A 107 -12.53 16.11 25.43
N MET A 108 -11.50 16.02 26.28
CA MET A 108 -10.23 15.39 25.89
C MET A 108 -10.47 13.90 25.50
N PRO A 109 -9.95 13.43 24.35
CA PRO A 109 -10.11 12.03 23.95
C PRO A 109 -9.37 11.10 24.90
N LYS A 110 -9.95 9.94 25.23
CA LYS A 110 -9.26 8.92 26.06
C LYS A 110 -7.99 8.42 25.34
N ALA A 111 -6.91 8.18 26.08
CA ALA A 111 -5.64 7.71 25.50
C ALA A 111 -5.79 6.46 24.60
N ALA A 112 -6.63 5.50 25.00
CA ALA A 112 -6.94 4.33 24.18
C ALA A 112 -7.61 4.68 22.83
N MET A 113 -8.44 5.72 22.78
CA MET A 113 -9.03 6.20 21.53
C MET A 113 -7.98 6.84 20.62
N VAL A 114 -7.05 7.59 21.21
CA VAL A 114 -5.92 8.16 20.47
C VAL A 114 -5.09 7.03 19.82
N GLY A 115 -4.76 5.98 20.56
CA GLY A 115 -4.03 4.83 20.02
C GLY A 115 -4.76 4.13 18.87
N ARG A 116 -6.09 3.98 18.96
CA ARG A 116 -6.90 3.39 17.87
C ARG A 116 -6.93 4.27 16.62
N GLU A 117 -7.11 5.58 16.80
CA GLU A 117 -7.12 6.51 15.67
C GLU A 117 -5.76 6.59 14.98
N LEU A 118 -4.68 6.55 15.75
CA LEU A 118 -3.31 6.47 15.21
C LEU A 118 -3.09 5.20 14.39
N ALA A 119 -3.53 4.04 14.90
CA ALA A 119 -3.47 2.78 14.16
C ALA A 119 -4.24 2.89 12.83
N ARG A 120 -5.48 3.39 12.88
CA ARG A 120 -6.32 3.59 11.69
C ARG A 120 -5.62 4.43 10.60
N ILE A 121 -4.92 5.49 11.01
CA ILE A 121 -4.21 6.39 10.08
C ILE A 121 -2.94 5.72 9.52
N VAL A 122 -2.19 4.99 10.35
CA VAL A 122 -0.82 4.54 10.03
C VAL A 122 -0.76 3.12 9.46
N ASP A 123 -1.71 2.25 9.79
CA ASP A 123 -1.72 0.86 9.34
C ASP A 123 -1.71 0.71 7.81
N PRO A 124 -2.43 1.53 7.01
CA PRO A 124 -2.31 1.48 5.54
C PRO A 124 -0.88 1.73 5.05
N TRP A 125 -0.14 2.62 5.71
CA TRP A 125 1.25 2.93 5.37
C TRP A 125 2.19 1.80 5.78
N ARG A 126 1.99 1.19 6.96
CA ARG A 126 2.74 0.01 7.41
C ARG A 126 2.54 -1.17 6.48
N LEU A 127 1.30 -1.41 6.03
CA LEU A 127 0.98 -2.44 5.03
C LEU A 127 1.70 -2.15 3.71
N LYS A 128 1.71 -0.89 3.26
CA LYS A 128 2.42 -0.49 2.05
C LYS A 128 3.94 -0.73 2.17
N LEU A 129 4.54 -0.35 3.30
CA LEU A 129 5.95 -0.60 3.58
C LEU A 129 6.27 -2.11 3.59
N GLY A 130 5.43 -2.93 4.24
CA GLY A 130 5.60 -4.38 4.26
C GLY A 130 5.59 -4.99 2.87
N ARG A 131 4.68 -4.56 2.00
CA ARG A 131 4.64 -4.98 0.59
C ARG A 131 5.87 -4.53 -0.19
N ALA A 132 6.30 -3.28 -0.01
CA ALA A 132 7.47 -2.74 -0.69
C ALA A 132 8.75 -3.50 -0.30
N ARG A 133 8.92 -3.83 0.99
CA ARG A 133 10.03 -4.66 1.49
C ARG A 133 10.01 -6.05 0.87
N LYS A 134 8.85 -6.71 0.85
CA LYS A 134 8.70 -8.03 0.24
C LYS A 134 9.11 -8.03 -1.24
N MET A 135 8.62 -7.07 -2.02
CA MET A 135 9.00 -6.92 -3.44
C MET A 135 10.48 -6.63 -3.61
N ALA A 136 11.06 -5.81 -2.72
CA ALA A 136 12.48 -5.50 -2.75
C ALA A 136 13.36 -6.72 -2.43
N ASP A 137 12.91 -7.59 -1.53
CA ASP A 137 13.60 -8.85 -1.19
C ASP A 137 13.47 -9.88 -2.31
N GLU A 138 12.27 -10.03 -2.90
CA GLU A 138 12.02 -10.89 -4.07
C GLU A 138 12.92 -10.46 -5.26
N GLN A 139 13.04 -9.15 -5.52
CA GLN A 139 13.93 -8.65 -6.58
C GLN A 139 15.40 -8.97 -6.29
N ARG A 140 15.87 -8.80 -5.05
CA ARG A 140 17.25 -9.15 -4.67
C ARG A 140 17.54 -10.63 -4.84
N GLN A 141 16.57 -11.50 -4.54
CA GLN A 141 16.71 -12.94 -4.77
C GLN A 141 16.86 -13.26 -6.26
N LEU A 142 16.01 -12.70 -7.12
CA LEU A 142 16.10 -12.85 -8.57
C LEU A 142 17.43 -12.33 -9.13
N ASP A 143 17.90 -11.17 -8.64
CA ASP A 143 19.19 -10.61 -9.05
C ASP A 143 20.34 -11.53 -8.63
N SER A 144 20.30 -12.10 -7.42
CA SER A 144 21.31 -13.06 -6.93
C SER A 144 21.30 -14.39 -7.69
N GLU A 145 20.12 -14.89 -8.07
CA GLU A 145 19.99 -16.08 -8.91
C GLU A 145 20.57 -15.80 -10.30
N ALA A 146 20.27 -14.63 -10.88
CA ALA A 146 20.81 -14.20 -12.16
C ALA A 146 22.34 -14.01 -12.13
N GLU A 147 22.91 -13.50 -11.05
CA GLU A 147 24.37 -13.40 -10.85
C GLU A 147 25.05 -14.76 -10.70
N GLY A 148 24.35 -15.77 -10.18
CA GLY A 148 24.81 -17.16 -10.12
C GLY A 148 24.88 -17.85 -11.49
N TYR A 149 24.11 -17.36 -12.47
CA TYR A 149 24.27 -17.74 -13.87
C TYR A 149 25.36 -16.88 -14.50
N GLY A 150 26.57 -17.44 -14.62
CA GLY A 150 27.62 -16.84 -15.43
C GLY A 150 27.14 -16.51 -16.86
N PRO A 151 27.84 -15.65 -17.61
CA PRO A 151 27.41 -15.24 -18.95
C PRO A 151 27.04 -16.46 -19.79
N LEU A 152 25.80 -16.48 -20.32
CA LEU A 152 25.30 -17.54 -21.18
C LEU A 152 26.37 -17.92 -22.21
N SER A 153 26.73 -19.21 -22.27
CA SER A 153 27.70 -19.67 -23.25
C SER A 153 27.22 -19.29 -24.67
N PRO A 154 28.14 -19.02 -25.61
CA PRO A 154 27.77 -18.69 -26.99
C PRO A 154 26.77 -19.71 -27.59
N GLU A 155 26.90 -20.98 -27.23
CA GLU A 155 26.00 -22.06 -27.63
C GLU A 155 24.61 -22.00 -26.98
N ALA A 156 24.52 -21.59 -25.71
CA ALA A 156 23.25 -21.36 -25.04
C ALA A 156 22.51 -20.15 -25.63
N ARG A 157 23.27 -19.09 -25.96
CA ARG A 157 22.73 -17.89 -26.63
C ARG A 157 22.23 -18.22 -28.03
N ALA A 158 23.01 -18.95 -28.83
CA ALA A 158 22.60 -19.41 -30.16
C ALA A 158 21.37 -20.33 -30.14
N ARG A 159 21.25 -21.22 -29.15
CA ARG A 159 20.05 -22.05 -28.95
C ARG A 159 18.82 -21.21 -28.61
N GLY A 160 18.97 -20.22 -27.73
CA GLY A 160 17.90 -19.29 -27.37
C GLY A 160 17.44 -18.45 -28.56
N GLU A 161 18.38 -17.89 -29.33
CA GLU A 161 18.08 -17.11 -30.54
C GLU A 161 17.40 -17.97 -31.62
N ALA A 162 17.84 -19.21 -31.81
CA ALA A 162 17.19 -20.15 -32.73
C ALA A 162 15.76 -20.50 -32.29
N ALA A 163 15.51 -20.66 -30.99
CA ALA A 163 14.18 -20.91 -30.45
C ALA A 163 13.25 -19.70 -30.64
N ILE A 164 13.76 -18.48 -30.38
CA ILE A 164 13.01 -17.23 -30.62
C ILE A 164 12.70 -17.05 -32.12
N ALA A 165 13.66 -17.34 -33.00
CA ALA A 165 13.47 -17.28 -34.44
C ALA A 165 12.41 -18.27 -34.92
N ARG A 166 12.40 -19.50 -34.38
CA ARG A 166 11.36 -20.51 -34.66
C ARG A 166 9.98 -20.07 -34.18
N LEU A 167 9.89 -19.51 -32.96
CA LEU A 167 8.63 -19.00 -32.43
C LEU A 167 8.10 -17.81 -33.25
N LYS A 168 8.98 -16.88 -33.65
CA LYS A 168 8.60 -15.76 -34.52
C LYS A 168 8.16 -16.24 -35.91
N ALA A 169 8.86 -17.24 -36.48
CA ALA A 169 8.49 -17.82 -37.76
C ALA A 169 7.15 -18.57 -37.69
N GLY A 170 6.89 -19.31 -36.61
CA GLY A 170 5.61 -19.98 -36.35
C GLY A 170 4.47 -18.99 -36.17
N ALA A 171 4.63 -17.98 -35.31
CA ALA A 171 3.63 -16.93 -35.09
C ALA A 171 3.35 -16.09 -36.35
N LEU A 172 4.37 -15.88 -37.19
CA LEU A 172 4.19 -15.22 -38.48
C LEU A 172 3.43 -16.12 -39.45
N ALA A 173 3.78 -17.41 -39.54
CA ALA A 173 3.09 -18.38 -40.39
C ALA A 173 1.61 -18.58 -40.00
N GLU A 174 1.29 -18.60 -38.71
CA GLU A 174 -0.08 -18.61 -38.19
C GLU A 174 -0.85 -17.34 -38.56
N ARG A 175 -0.18 -16.17 -38.58
CA ARG A 175 -0.76 -14.90 -39.06
C ARG A 175 -1.01 -14.88 -40.57
N THR A 176 -0.12 -15.43 -41.40
CA THR A 176 -0.28 -15.40 -42.86
C THR A 176 -1.26 -16.44 -43.39
N GLN A 177 -1.53 -17.52 -42.64
CA GLN A 177 -2.53 -18.54 -43.00
C GLN A 177 -3.96 -18.21 -42.56
N GLY A 178 -4.20 -17.07 -41.90
CA GLY A 178 -5.55 -16.67 -41.48
C GLY A 178 -6.19 -17.58 -40.43
N GLN A 179 -5.42 -18.45 -39.78
CA GLN A 179 -5.89 -19.27 -38.67
C GLN A 179 -5.84 -18.46 -37.38
N SER A 180 -6.91 -17.72 -37.09
CA SER A 180 -7.23 -17.38 -35.71
C SER A 180 -7.73 -18.65 -35.01
N ILE A 181 -6.83 -19.59 -34.70
CA ILE A 181 -7.13 -20.58 -33.67
C ILE A 181 -6.64 -19.95 -32.38
N ILE A 182 -7.51 -19.13 -31.78
CA ILE A 182 -7.47 -19.01 -30.33
C ILE A 182 -7.95 -20.39 -29.86
N PRO A 183 -7.12 -21.27 -29.26
CA PRO A 183 -7.68 -22.30 -28.42
C PRO A 183 -8.24 -21.56 -27.21
N ALA A 184 -9.52 -21.17 -27.31
CA ALA A 184 -10.30 -20.99 -26.11
C ALA A 184 -10.28 -22.35 -25.44
N TYR A 185 -9.38 -22.54 -24.47
CA TYR A 185 -9.43 -23.65 -23.53
C TYR A 185 -10.64 -23.39 -22.62
N VAL A 186 -11.82 -23.48 -23.21
CA VAL A 186 -13.06 -23.74 -22.51
C VAL A 186 -13.37 -25.16 -22.92
N ASP A 187 -12.86 -26.12 -22.14
CA ASP A 187 -13.36 -27.49 -22.23
C ASP A 187 -14.87 -27.41 -21.96
N PRO A 188 -15.74 -27.71 -22.95
CA PRO A 188 -17.17 -27.62 -22.77
C PRO A 188 -17.71 -28.79 -21.93
N ASN A 189 -16.87 -29.76 -21.58
CA ASN A 189 -17.27 -30.86 -20.73
C ASN A 189 -17.29 -30.42 -19.26
N PRO A 190 -18.37 -30.68 -18.52
CA PRO A 190 -18.36 -30.50 -17.07
C PRO A 190 -17.26 -31.40 -16.49
N ILE A 191 -16.36 -30.80 -15.71
CA ILE A 191 -15.33 -31.53 -14.97
C ILE A 191 -16.05 -32.56 -14.11
N THR A 192 -15.85 -33.85 -14.39
CA THR A 192 -16.51 -34.93 -13.66
C THR A 192 -15.93 -35.04 -12.25
N LYS A 193 -16.72 -35.58 -11.32
CA LYS A 193 -16.30 -35.74 -9.93
C LYS A 193 -15.04 -36.61 -9.80
N GLU A 194 -14.86 -37.61 -10.67
CA GLU A 194 -13.66 -38.46 -10.68
C GLU A 194 -12.38 -37.69 -11.07
N ALA A 195 -12.48 -36.67 -11.94
CA ALA A 195 -11.34 -35.84 -12.33
C ALA A 195 -10.92 -34.86 -11.22
N LEU A 196 -11.86 -34.40 -10.40
CA LEU A 196 -11.60 -33.56 -9.22
C LEU A 196 -10.96 -34.36 -8.08
N ASP A 197 -11.41 -35.59 -7.86
CA ASP A 197 -10.84 -36.49 -6.85
C ASP A 197 -9.40 -36.94 -7.23
N ALA A 198 -9.12 -37.13 -8.53
CA ALA A 198 -7.79 -37.50 -9.04
C ALA A 198 -6.76 -36.35 -8.97
N ALA A 199 -7.21 -35.09 -8.99
CA ALA A 199 -6.34 -33.92 -8.90
C ALA A 199 -5.88 -33.59 -7.47
N GLY A 200 -6.40 -34.30 -6.45
CA GLY A 200 -5.97 -34.16 -5.06
C GLY A 200 -6.24 -32.78 -4.45
N ILE A 201 -7.22 -32.04 -4.98
CA ILE A 201 -7.63 -30.72 -4.47
C ILE A 201 -8.75 -30.94 -3.44
N PRO A 202 -8.48 -30.82 -2.12
CA PRO A 202 -9.55 -30.86 -1.13
C PRO A 202 -10.26 -29.51 -1.14
N ASP A 203 -11.59 -29.52 -1.30
CA ASP A 203 -12.49 -28.34 -1.22
C ASP A 203 -12.42 -27.29 -2.34
N ALA A 204 -12.65 -27.70 -3.59
CA ALA A 204 -13.15 -26.76 -4.60
C ALA A 204 -14.69 -26.61 -4.45
N PRO A 205 -15.23 -25.40 -4.15
CA PRO A 205 -16.68 -25.21 -4.04
C PRO A 205 -17.35 -25.45 -5.40
N ALA A 206 -18.34 -26.35 -5.42
CA ALA A 206 -19.15 -26.63 -6.59
C ALA A 206 -19.87 -25.35 -7.07
N LYS A 207 -19.39 -24.76 -8.17
CA LYS A 207 -20.05 -23.61 -8.80
C LYS A 207 -21.39 -24.05 -9.41
N THR A 208 -22.47 -23.84 -8.69
CA THR A 208 -23.82 -23.77 -9.26
C THR A 208 -23.88 -22.58 -10.21
N GLY A 209 -24.12 -22.85 -11.50
CA GLY A 209 -24.07 -21.86 -12.57
C GLY A 209 -25.24 -20.88 -12.54
N THR A 210 -24.90 -19.59 -12.58
CA THR A 210 -25.70 -18.54 -13.22
C THR A 210 -24.75 -17.41 -13.61
N PHE A 211 -24.25 -17.43 -14.84
CA PHE A 211 -23.58 -16.28 -15.44
C PHE A 211 -24.64 -15.42 -16.15
N ALA A 212 -24.84 -14.20 -15.67
CA ALA A 212 -25.61 -13.19 -16.40
C ALA A 212 -24.89 -12.83 -17.70
N LYS A 213 -25.61 -12.81 -18.82
CA LYS A 213 -25.11 -12.33 -20.13
C LYS A 213 -24.71 -10.85 -20.00
N LEU A 214 -23.45 -10.53 -20.31
CA LEU A 214 -23.05 -9.16 -20.65
C LEU A 214 -23.55 -8.83 -22.06
N PRO A 215 -24.15 -7.65 -22.31
CA PRO A 215 -24.62 -7.28 -23.65
C PRO A 215 -23.43 -7.06 -24.59
N ALA A 216 -23.60 -7.52 -25.83
CA ALA A 216 -22.64 -7.40 -26.91
C ALA A 216 -22.31 -5.93 -27.22
N ILE A 217 -21.03 -5.65 -27.42
CA ILE A 217 -20.53 -4.39 -27.96
C ILE A 217 -20.87 -4.38 -29.46
N ASP A 218 -21.87 -3.59 -29.84
CA ASP A 218 -22.24 -3.40 -31.24
C ASP A 218 -21.17 -2.60 -31.98
N THR A 219 -20.90 -3.09 -33.17
CA THR A 219 -19.91 -2.67 -34.18
C THR A 219 -19.91 -1.19 -34.54
N PHE A 220 -18.69 -0.67 -34.74
CA PHE A 220 -18.35 0.56 -35.48
C PHE A 220 -19.18 0.69 -36.77
N GLN A 221 -20.05 1.69 -36.86
CA GLN A 221 -20.58 2.17 -38.14
C GLN A 221 -19.79 3.39 -38.61
N MET A 222 -19.00 3.21 -39.67
CA MET A 222 -18.44 4.28 -40.49
C MET A 222 -19.59 5.06 -41.14
N GLN A 223 -19.80 6.32 -40.73
CA GLN A 223 -20.62 7.25 -41.48
C GLN A 223 -19.83 7.79 -42.67
N LYS A 224 -20.31 7.48 -43.88
CA LYS A 224 -19.89 8.12 -45.12
C LYS A 224 -20.38 9.56 -45.15
N ALA A 225 -19.49 10.45 -45.59
CA ALA A 225 -19.78 11.84 -45.89
C ALA A 225 -20.73 11.97 -47.09
N SER A 226 -21.69 12.87 -46.97
CA SER A 226 -22.37 13.58 -48.05
C SER A 226 -22.84 14.92 -47.53
#